data_AF-A0A3D5PJH6-F1
#
_entry.id   AF-A0A3D5PJH6-F1
#
_cell.length_a   1.000
_cell.length_b   1.000
_cell.length_c   1.000
_cell.angle_alpha   90.00
_cell.angle_beta   90.00
_cell.angle_gamma   90.00
#
_symmetry.space_group_name_H-M   'P 1'
#
loop_
_entity.id
_entity.type
_entity.pdbx_description
1 polymer ?
#
loop_
_entity_poly.entity_id
_entity_poly.type
_entity_poly.pdbx_seq_one_letter_code
_entity_poly.pdbx_strand_id
1 'polypeptide(L)'
;MQMDPKRLRRVVDNLVSNAIKFTEFGSITVSADFKQTPQGNVIRIGVQDTGRGIGQEKQHKPFQEIGRVEDTPHLPLKALG
;
A
#
# COMPACT_ATOMS: atom_id res chain seq x y z
N MET A 1 17.53 3.27 -18.21
CA MET A 1 16.54 2.61 -17.34
C MET A 1 15.23 3.39 -17.46
N GLN A 2 14.17 2.79 -18.00
CA GLN A 2 12.84 3.42 -18.02
C GLN A 2 11.99 2.78 -16.92
N MET A 3 11.30 3.61 -16.17
CA MET A 3 10.31 3.19 -15.18
C MET A 3 9.02 2.80 -15.90
N ASP A 4 8.41 1.67 -15.52
CA ASP A 4 7.08 1.29 -16.01
C ASP A 4 6.00 2.14 -15.30
N PRO A 5 5.32 3.07 -16.00
CA PRO A 5 4.34 3.95 -15.39
C PRO A 5 3.15 3.19 -14.79
N LYS A 6 2.79 2.02 -15.35
CA LYS A 6 1.67 1.21 -14.84
C LYS A 6 2.02 0.58 -13.50
N ARG A 7 3.26 0.08 -13.36
CA ARG A 7 3.75 -0.47 -12.08
C ARG A 7 3.82 0.61 -11.02
N LEU A 8 4.35 1.79 -11.37
CA LEU A 8 4.37 2.91 -10.43
C LEU A 8 2.95 3.28 -9.96
N ARG A 9 2.03 3.46 -10.91
CA ARG A 9 0.63 3.77 -10.60
C ARG A 9 0.02 2.73 -9.67
N ARG A 10 0.22 1.44 -9.95
CA ARG A 10 -0.30 0.35 -9.09
C ARG A 10 0.21 0.46 -7.65
N VAL A 11 1.49 0.77 -7.46
CA VAL A 11 2.07 0.95 -6.12
C VAL A 11 1.42 2.13 -5.41
N VAL A 12 1.30 3.28 -6.09
CA VAL A 12 0.69 4.49 -5.51
C VAL A 12 -0.79 4.25 -5.18
N ASP A 13 -1.55 3.66 -6.10
CA ASP A 13 -2.98 3.36 -5.91
C ASP A 13 -3.19 2.44 -4.69
N ASN A 14 -2.33 1.44 -4.50
CA ASN A 14 -2.40 0.56 -3.31
C ASN A 14 -2.15 1.33 -2.00
N LEU A 15 -1.17 2.22 -1.98
CA LEU A 15 -0.85 3.03 -0.80
C LEU A 15 -1.99 4.01 -0.46
N VAL A 16 -2.53 4.68 -1.48
CA VAL A 16 -3.66 5.62 -1.31
C VAL A 16 -4.94 4.88 -0.88
N SER A 17 -5.23 3.73 -1.48
CA SER A 17 -6.38 2.90 -1.08
C SER A 17 -6.29 2.46 0.38
N ASN A 18 -5.10 2.08 0.83
CA ASN A 18 -4.85 1.78 2.25
C ASN A 18 -5.10 3.02 3.12
N ALA A 19 -4.54 4.18 2.77
CA ALA A 19 -4.74 5.42 3.51
C ALA A 19 -6.23 5.78 3.66
N ILE A 20 -7.00 5.67 2.58
CA ILE A 20 -8.46 5.90 2.56
C ILE A 20 -9.17 4.90 3.49
N LYS A 21 -8.84 3.62 3.40
CA LYS A 21 -9.46 2.56 4.20
C LYS A 21 -9.25 2.76 5.72
N PHE A 22 -8.15 3.36 6.13
CA PHE A 22 -7.78 3.49 7.54
C PHE A 22 -7.96 4.90 8.13
N THR A 23 -8.37 5.88 7.31
CA THR A 23 -8.61 7.27 7.73
C THR A 23 -10.08 7.62 7.53
N GLU A 24 -10.89 7.43 8.58
CA GLU A 24 -12.32 7.78 8.56
C GLU A 24 -12.53 9.31 8.60
N PHE A 25 -11.74 10.00 9.42
CA PHE A 25 -11.71 11.46 9.53
C PHE A 25 -10.26 11.95 9.54
N GLY A 26 -10.00 13.06 8.82
CA GLY A 26 -8.68 13.69 8.75
C GLY A 26 -8.22 13.91 7.33
N SER A 27 -6.93 13.73 7.06
CA SER A 27 -6.34 14.02 5.74
C SER A 27 -5.38 12.93 5.27
N ILE A 28 -5.26 12.87 3.95
CA ILE A 28 -4.29 12.03 3.25
C ILE A 28 -3.48 12.96 2.35
N THR A 29 -2.15 12.92 2.51
CA THR A 29 -1.21 13.74 1.74
C THR A 29 -0.39 12.83 0.83
N VAL A 30 -0.37 13.15 -0.47
CA VAL A 30 0.54 12.54 -1.44
C VAL A 30 1.61 13.56 -1.80
N SER A 31 2.87 13.16 -1.72
CA SER A 31 4.02 14.02 -2.00
C SER A 31 5.02 13.34 -2.92
N ALA A 32 5.77 14.16 -3.66
CA ALA A 32 6.92 13.72 -4.44
C ALA A 32 8.07 14.71 -4.25
N ASP A 33 9.26 14.20 -3.96
CA ASP A 33 10.48 14.99 -3.83
C ASP A 33 11.62 14.36 -4.63
N PHE A 34 12.51 15.21 -5.14
CA PHE A 34 13.71 14.77 -5.82
C PHE A 34 14.86 14.77 -4.82
N LYS A 35 15.57 13.64 -4.71
CA LYS A 35 16.73 13.51 -3.85
C LYS A 35 17.95 13.11 -4.65
N GLN A 36 19.06 13.79 -4.39
CA GLN A 36 20.36 13.33 -4.82
C GLN A 36 20.89 12.31 -3.80
N THR A 37 21.37 11.18 -4.28
CA THR A 37 22.02 10.15 -3.46
C THR A 37 23.39 9.83 -4.05
N PRO A 38 24.33 9.26 -3.28
CA PRO A 38 25.62 8.81 -3.81
C PRO A 38 25.49 7.82 -4.98
N GLN A 39 24.37 7.11 -5.07
CA GLN A 39 24.05 6.13 -6.13
C GLN A 39 23.33 6.74 -7.33
N GLY A 40 23.06 8.06 -7.30
CA GLY A 40 22.35 8.79 -8.34
C GLY A 40 21.12 9.50 -7.83
N ASN A 41 20.42 10.15 -8.75
CA ASN A 41 19.22 10.89 -8.43
C ASN A 41 18.01 9.96 -8.32
N VAL A 42 17.19 10.17 -7.29
CA VAL A 42 15.97 9.39 -7.04
C VAL A 42 14.78 10.32 -6.85
N ILE A 43 13.60 9.83 -7.22
CA ILE A 43 12.33 10.45 -6.85
C ILE A 43 11.80 9.66 -5.65
N ARG A 44 11.54 10.36 -4.54
CA ARG A 44 10.83 9.82 -3.40
C ARG A 44 9.36 10.19 -3.54
N ILE A 45 8.48 9.20 -3.40
CA ILE A 45 7.03 9.39 -3.39
C ILE A 45 6.54 8.95 -2.01
N GLY A 46 5.71 9.78 -1.38
CA GLY A 46 5.15 9.53 -0.06
C GLY A 46 3.64 9.57 -0.06
N VAL A 47 3.01 8.69 0.71
CA VAL A 47 1.59 8.77 1.09
C VAL A 47 1.57 8.78 2.62
N GLN A 48 0.98 9.82 3.20
CA GLN A 48 0.83 9.97 4.64
C GLN A 48 -0.64 10.20 4.97
N ASP A 49 -1.14 9.48 5.96
CA ASP A 49 -2.51 9.62 6.46
C ASP A 49 -2.54 9.98 7.95
N THR A 50 -3.69 10.46 8.43
CA THR A 50 -3.92 10.80 9.84
C THR A 50 -4.86 9.81 10.53
N GLY A 51 -5.08 8.64 9.92
CA GLY A 51 -5.97 7.62 10.45
C GLY A 51 -5.44 6.99 11.73
N ARG A 52 -6.17 6.01 12.28
CA ARG A 52 -5.79 5.26 13.50
C ARG A 52 -4.51 4.42 13.37
N GLY A 53 -3.87 4.47 12.20
CA GLY A 53 -2.69 3.72 11.85
C GLY A 53 -2.91 2.21 11.78
N ILE A 54 -1.81 1.50 11.56
CA ILE A 54 -1.75 0.03 11.61
C ILE A 54 -1.17 -0.33 12.99
N GLY A 55 -1.88 -1.17 13.76
CA GLY A 55 -1.38 -1.72 15.02
C GLY A 55 0.00 -2.36 14.84
N GLN A 56 0.88 -2.22 15.82
CA GLN A 56 2.30 -2.64 15.75
C GLN A 56 2.46 -4.09 15.28
N GLU A 57 1.51 -4.96 15.64
CA GLU A 57 1.47 -6.37 15.25
C GLU A 57 1.21 -6.60 13.75
N LYS A 58 0.65 -5.61 13.05
CA LYS A 58 0.37 -5.66 11.60
C LYS A 58 1.36 -4.86 10.76
N GLN A 59 2.26 -4.08 11.40
CA GLN A 59 3.30 -3.31 10.72
C GLN A 59 4.36 -4.18 10.02
N HIS A 60 4.49 -5.46 10.39
CA HIS A 60 5.37 -6.42 9.72
C HIS A 60 4.80 -6.98 8.40
N LYS A 61 3.54 -6.68 8.05
CA LYS A 61 2.90 -7.14 6.80
C LYS A 61 2.14 -6.04 6.03
N PRO A 62 2.67 -4.83 5.80
CA PRO A 62 1.93 -3.82 5.02
C PRO A 62 1.93 -4.17 3.51
N PHE A 63 2.88 -5.00 3.07
CA PHE A 63 3.16 -5.29 1.67
C PHE A 63 3.16 -6.80 1.41
N GLN A 64 2.12 -7.52 1.88
CA GLN A 64 1.77 -8.72 1.12
C GLN A 64 1.32 -8.25 -0.25
N GLU A 65 1.97 -8.76 -1.30
CA GLU A 65 1.54 -8.62 -2.67
C GLU A 65 0.02 -8.85 -2.70
N ILE A 66 -0.77 -7.85 -3.14
CA ILE A 66 -2.14 -8.13 -3.53
C ILE A 66 -2.02 -8.91 -4.84
N GLY A 67 -1.67 -10.19 -4.71
CA GLY A 67 -1.94 -11.21 -5.69
C GLY A 67 -3.43 -11.16 -5.95
N ARG A 68 -3.78 -11.15 -7.24
CA ARG A 68 -5.13 -11.24 -7.75
C ARG A 68 -5.95 -12.17 -6.84
N VAL A 69 -7.05 -11.68 -6.27
CA VAL A 69 -8.05 -12.57 -5.70
C VAL A 69 -8.62 -13.33 -6.90
N GLU A 70 -8.08 -14.52 -7.16
CA GLU A 70 -8.79 -15.48 -7.99
C GLU A 70 -10.00 -15.97 -7.19
N ASP A 71 -11.13 -16.10 -7.89
CA ASP A 71 -12.46 -16.42 -7.38
C ASP A 71 -12.43 -17.47 -6.28
N THR A 72 -13.01 -17.13 -5.13
CA THR A 72 -13.16 -18.02 -3.98
C THR A 72 -14.43 -18.84 -4.15
N PRO A 73 -14.40 -20.19 -4.15
CA PRO A 73 -15.55 -20.96 -3.71
C PRO A 73 -15.50 -21.01 -2.18
N HIS A 74 -16.44 -20.33 -1.55
CA HIS A 74 -16.68 -20.43 -0.11
C HIS A 74 -17.01 -21.89 0.27
N LEU A 75 -16.11 -22.57 0.97
CA LEU A 75 -16.44 -23.80 1.69
C LEU A 75 -16.84 -23.45 3.14
N PRO A 76 -17.98 -23.94 3.64
CA PRO A 76 -18.45 -23.61 4.99
C PRO A 76 -17.59 -24.33 6.04
N LEU A 77 -17.15 -23.56 7.05
CA LEU A 77 -16.52 -24.05 8.29
C LEU A 77 -17.53 -24.86 9.11
N LYS A 78 -17.74 -26.14 8.77
CA LYS A 78 -18.33 -27.16 9.65
C LYS A 78 -17.91 -28.57 9.17
N ALA A 79 -16.76 -29.03 9.63
CA ALA A 79 -16.44 -30.45 9.86
C ALA A 79 -15.00 -30.58 10.40
N LEU A 80 -14.82 -30.28 11.68
CA LEU A 80 -13.81 -30.97 12.48
C LEU A 80 -14.63 -31.73 13.53
N GLY A 81 -14.90 -32.99 13.21
CA GLY A 81 -15.24 -34.03 14.17
C GLY A 81 -14.01 -34.90 14.38
#